data_AF-A0A832EP06-F1
#
_entry.id   AF-A0A832EP06-F1
#
_cell.length_a   1.000
_cell.length_b   1.000
_cell.length_c   1.000
_cell.angle_alpha   90.00
_cell.angle_beta   90.00
_cell.angle_gamma   90.00
#
_symmetry.space_group_name_H-M   'P 1'
#
loop_
_entity.id
_entity.type
_entity.pdbx_description
1 polymer ?
#
loop_
_entity_poly.entity_id
_entity_poly.type
_entity_poly.pdbx_seq_one_letter_code
_entity_poly.pdbx_strand_id
1 'polypeptide(L)'
;MAAPMVSAAEPGFGPVKTIKVDAKKAALGKRLFFDVRLSGDAAISCATCHNPEKGFSDGLPLSKAYPGSEGFRNTPTLINTAYKAAWFHDGRVGTNLNDITREMLTETYLMNMDMRIMQERLKQDPVYVKMFKEAGYGEPSNGAVRKAIPEYMKTLISKNSPFDTGKMSAAAKRGFELFKGKAGCSQCHNGPLFSDQKAHNTGVPENTEIFT
;
A
#
# COMPACT_ATOMS: atom_id res chain seq x y z
N MET A 1 9.75 -23.03 -22.31
CA MET A 1 9.72 -23.17 -20.84
C MET A 1 8.27 -23.03 -20.39
N ALA A 2 7.74 -24.04 -19.71
CA ALA A 2 6.30 -24.18 -19.44
C ALA A 2 5.78 -23.05 -18.53
N ALA A 3 4.68 -22.41 -18.94
CA ALA A 3 3.90 -21.54 -18.07
C ALA A 3 3.35 -22.36 -16.89
N PRO A 4 3.46 -21.89 -15.64
CA PRO A 4 2.95 -22.65 -14.51
C PRO A 4 1.41 -22.66 -14.58
N MET A 5 0.85 -23.85 -14.38
CA MET A 5 -0.57 -24.08 -14.38
C MET A 5 -1.25 -23.26 -13.29
N VAL A 6 -2.18 -22.41 -13.70
CA VAL A 6 -3.16 -21.78 -12.80
C VAL A 6 -4.02 -22.91 -12.26
N SER A 7 -3.81 -23.29 -11.00
CA SER A 7 -4.74 -24.15 -10.26
C SER A 7 -6.14 -23.56 -10.42
N ALA A 8 -7.12 -24.39 -10.76
CA ALA A 8 -8.51 -23.99 -10.92
C ALA A 8 -8.92 -23.11 -9.71
N ALA A 9 -9.10 -21.83 -9.98
CA ALA A 9 -9.57 -20.86 -9.00
C ALA A 9 -10.95 -21.34 -8.53
N GLU A 10 -11.08 -21.62 -7.22
CA GLU A 10 -12.39 -21.79 -6.60
C GLU A 10 -13.23 -20.54 -6.93
N PRO A 11 -14.53 -20.67 -7.27
CA PRO A 11 -15.35 -19.52 -7.65
C PRO A 11 -15.27 -18.42 -6.60
N GLY A 12 -14.76 -17.26 -7.01
CA GLY A 12 -14.61 -16.12 -6.11
C GLY A 12 -13.32 -16.08 -5.28
N PHE A 13 -12.33 -16.93 -5.53
CA PHE A 13 -10.97 -16.78 -4.96
C PHE A 13 -9.90 -17.02 -6.01
N GLY A 14 -8.70 -16.47 -5.83
CA GLY A 14 -7.61 -16.74 -6.75
C GLY A 14 -6.50 -15.71 -6.70
N PRO A 15 -5.47 -15.85 -7.54
CA PRO A 15 -4.39 -14.89 -7.61
C PRO A 15 -4.89 -13.54 -8.14
N VAL A 16 -4.28 -12.47 -7.69
CA VAL A 16 -4.52 -11.12 -8.22
C VAL A 16 -4.04 -11.00 -9.68
N LYS A 17 -4.74 -10.19 -10.48
CA LYS A 17 -4.43 -10.00 -11.91
C LYS A 17 -3.10 -9.27 -12.10
N THR A 18 -2.29 -9.60 -13.09
CA THR A 18 -1.05 -8.84 -13.35
C THR A 18 -1.35 -7.37 -13.68
N ILE A 19 -0.62 -6.45 -13.05
CA ILE A 19 -0.64 -5.01 -13.36
C ILE A 19 0.59 -4.67 -14.22
N LYS A 20 0.39 -3.88 -15.27
CA LYS A 20 1.49 -3.31 -16.05
C LYS A 20 2.20 -2.23 -15.24
N VAL A 21 3.52 -2.34 -15.15
CA VAL A 21 4.38 -1.38 -14.46
C VAL A 21 5.35 -0.74 -15.45
N ASP A 22 5.46 0.59 -15.42
CA ASP A 22 6.52 1.35 -16.08
C ASP A 22 7.77 1.34 -15.19
N ALA A 23 8.80 0.60 -15.61
CA ALA A 23 9.99 0.36 -14.81
C ALA A 23 10.74 1.64 -14.42
N LYS A 24 10.79 2.67 -15.29
CA LYS A 24 11.51 3.92 -15.00
C LYS A 24 10.75 4.76 -13.97
N LYS A 25 9.43 4.84 -14.13
CA LYS A 25 8.56 5.52 -13.15
C LYS A 25 8.53 4.79 -11.82
N ALA A 26 8.52 3.45 -11.82
CA ALA A 26 8.59 2.65 -10.60
C ALA A 26 9.95 2.81 -9.89
N ALA A 27 11.06 2.89 -10.62
CA ALA A 27 12.38 3.15 -10.04
C ALA A 27 12.44 4.55 -9.38
N LEU A 28 11.90 5.57 -10.04
CA LEU A 28 11.73 6.91 -9.46
C LEU A 28 10.83 6.89 -8.22
N GLY A 29 9.67 6.25 -8.32
CA GLY A 29 8.73 6.06 -7.20
C GLY A 29 9.35 5.36 -6.01
N LYS A 30 10.17 4.33 -6.26
CA LYS A 30 10.91 3.62 -5.22
C LYS A 30 11.87 4.56 -4.51
N ARG A 31 12.69 5.32 -5.23
CA ARG A 31 13.61 6.29 -4.61
C ARG A 31 12.85 7.28 -3.73
N LEU A 32 11.76 7.86 -4.24
CA LEU A 32 10.88 8.78 -3.51
C LEU A 32 10.28 8.14 -2.24
N PHE A 33 9.83 6.88 -2.32
CA PHE A 33 9.18 6.17 -1.22
C PHE A 33 10.07 6.03 0.04
N PHE A 34 11.39 5.92 -0.15
CA PHE A 34 12.37 5.79 0.93
C PHE A 34 13.05 7.12 1.28
N ASP A 35 12.66 8.23 0.65
CA ASP A 35 13.34 9.52 0.82
C ASP A 35 12.67 10.38 1.88
N VAL A 36 13.41 10.67 2.95
CA VAL A 36 12.90 11.47 4.06
C VAL A 36 12.64 12.92 3.67
N ARG A 37 13.26 13.44 2.60
CA ARG A 37 13.07 14.83 2.13
C ARG A 37 11.63 15.16 1.74
N LEU A 38 10.78 14.14 1.59
CA LEU A 38 9.35 14.28 1.34
C LEU A 38 8.52 14.59 2.59
N SER A 39 9.09 14.56 3.80
CA SER A 39 8.44 15.06 5.03
C SER A 39 8.90 16.47 5.40
N GLY A 40 8.02 17.23 6.07
CA GLY A 40 8.19 18.66 6.35
C GLY A 40 9.54 18.98 6.99
N ASP A 41 9.90 18.19 7.99
CA ASP A 41 11.13 18.25 8.78
C ASP A 41 12.27 17.38 8.23
N ALA A 42 12.02 16.67 7.12
CA ALA A 42 12.93 15.71 6.52
C ALA A 42 13.34 14.55 7.44
N ALA A 43 12.48 14.15 8.39
CA ALA A 43 12.76 13.08 9.35
C ALA A 43 12.18 11.70 8.97
N ILE A 44 11.07 11.67 8.22
CA ILE A 44 10.34 10.44 7.89
C ILE A 44 10.08 10.29 6.39
N SER A 45 9.93 9.05 5.94
CA SER A 45 9.52 8.69 4.58
C SER A 45 8.32 7.75 4.59
N CYS A 46 7.78 7.39 3.43
CA CYS A 46 6.71 6.40 3.36
C CYS A 46 7.16 5.06 3.99
N ALA A 47 8.43 4.69 3.83
CA ALA A 47 9.02 3.48 4.38
C ALA A 47 9.15 3.49 5.92
N THR A 48 9.08 4.65 6.57
CA THR A 48 9.07 4.74 8.04
C THR A 48 7.86 4.02 8.63
N CYS A 49 6.67 4.26 8.07
CA CYS A 49 5.43 3.60 8.50
C CYS A 49 5.14 2.32 7.70
N HIS A 50 5.56 2.25 6.43
CA HIS A 50 5.35 1.11 5.55
C HIS A 50 6.64 0.33 5.31
N ASN A 51 7.16 -0.30 6.37
CA ASN A 51 8.45 -0.99 6.37
C ASN A 51 8.37 -2.32 5.59
N PRO A 52 9.20 -2.54 4.55
CA PRO A 52 9.23 -3.79 3.78
C PRO A 52 9.44 -5.05 4.63
N GLU A 53 10.26 -4.99 5.68
CA GLU A 53 10.56 -6.12 6.57
C GLU A 53 9.36 -6.52 7.43
N LYS A 54 8.39 -5.63 7.60
CA LYS A 54 7.13 -5.85 8.33
C LYS A 54 5.93 -5.94 7.39
N GLY A 55 6.15 -6.41 6.16
CA GLY A 55 5.09 -6.57 5.17
C GLY A 55 4.47 -5.22 4.75
N PHE A 56 5.28 -4.17 4.66
CA PHE A 56 4.85 -2.80 4.36
C PHE A 56 3.84 -2.21 5.36
N SER A 57 3.97 -2.59 6.63
CA SER A 57 3.35 -1.96 7.79
C SER A 57 4.41 -1.58 8.82
N ASP A 58 4.04 -1.01 9.96
CA ASP A 58 4.96 -0.69 11.07
C ASP A 58 4.89 -1.70 12.23
N GLY A 59 3.87 -2.57 12.23
CA GLY A 59 3.61 -3.56 13.27
C GLY A 59 3.16 -2.95 14.60
N LEU A 60 2.61 -1.74 14.59
CA LEU A 60 2.14 -1.05 15.79
C LEU A 60 0.60 -1.02 15.86
N PRO A 61 0.01 -1.02 17.06
CA PRO A 61 -1.44 -0.84 17.23
C PRO A 61 -1.90 0.53 16.71
N LEU A 62 -1.11 1.58 16.97
CA LEU A 62 -1.28 2.93 16.43
C LEU A 62 0.03 3.35 15.78
N SER A 63 -0.06 3.97 14.61
CA SER A 63 1.14 4.37 13.87
C SER A 63 1.88 5.49 14.57
N LYS A 64 3.20 5.51 14.49
CA LYS A 64 3.98 6.72 14.79
C LYS A 64 3.84 7.66 13.59
N ALA A 65 3.24 8.82 13.82
CA ALA A 65 2.88 9.76 12.76
C ALA A 65 4.01 10.79 12.60
N TYR A 66 3.70 12.05 12.24
CA TYR A 66 4.71 13.10 12.16
C TYR A 66 5.44 13.26 13.51
N PRO A 67 6.76 13.55 13.55
CA PRO A 67 7.51 13.57 14.81
C PRO A 67 6.84 14.38 15.92
N GLY A 68 6.74 13.77 17.11
CA GLY A 68 6.03 14.34 18.25
C GLY A 68 4.52 14.08 18.26
N SER A 69 3.98 13.29 17.33
CA SER A 69 2.57 12.89 17.30
C SER A 69 2.38 11.39 17.13
N GLU A 70 1.30 10.87 17.70
CA GLU A 70 0.78 9.53 17.43
C GLU A 70 -0.33 9.59 16.40
N GLY A 71 -0.46 8.53 15.62
CA GLY A 71 -1.55 8.36 14.68
C GLY A 71 -2.78 7.79 15.36
N PHE A 72 -3.91 7.86 14.66
CA PHE A 72 -5.21 7.42 15.19
C PHE A 72 -5.56 5.98 14.85
N ARG A 73 -4.76 5.31 14.01
CA ARG A 73 -5.01 3.96 13.49
C ARG A 73 -3.69 3.22 13.28
N ASN A 74 -3.74 1.89 13.19
CA ASN A 74 -2.59 1.10 12.74
C ASN A 74 -2.26 1.42 11.27
N THR A 75 -1.00 1.30 10.89
CA THR A 75 -0.60 1.42 9.48
C THR A 75 -0.99 0.15 8.71
N PRO A 76 -1.85 0.24 7.68
CA PRO A 76 -2.18 -0.93 6.84
C PRO A 76 -1.00 -1.30 5.93
N THR A 77 -0.96 -2.56 5.51
CA THR A 77 0.01 -3.00 4.49
C THR A 77 -0.21 -2.28 3.14
N LEU A 78 0.87 -1.99 2.43
CA LEU A 78 0.83 -1.57 1.02
C LEU A 78 0.88 -2.72 0.02
N ILE A 79 0.94 -3.97 0.48
CA ILE A 79 0.91 -5.13 -0.41
C ILE A 79 -0.49 -5.23 -1.04
N ASN A 80 -0.51 -5.47 -2.35
CA ASN A 80 -1.72 -5.61 -3.18
C ASN A 80 -2.63 -4.36 -3.22
N THR A 81 -2.17 -3.21 -2.74
CA THR A 81 -3.07 -2.05 -2.66
C THR A 81 -3.37 -1.42 -4.01
N ALA A 82 -2.60 -1.71 -5.04
CA ALA A 82 -2.90 -1.29 -6.42
C ALA A 82 -4.22 -1.88 -6.98
N TYR A 83 -4.82 -2.86 -6.30
CA TYR A 83 -6.12 -3.43 -6.65
C TYR A 83 -7.28 -2.88 -5.81
N LYS A 84 -6.99 -2.04 -4.80
CA LYS A 84 -8.00 -1.55 -3.86
C LYS A 84 -8.93 -0.52 -4.49
N ALA A 85 -10.21 -0.66 -4.18
CA ALA A 85 -11.28 0.21 -4.65
C ALA A 85 -11.56 1.38 -3.69
N ALA A 86 -11.33 1.16 -2.39
CA ALA A 86 -11.47 2.13 -1.33
C ALA A 86 -10.24 2.10 -0.42
N TRP A 87 -9.90 3.26 0.12
CA TRP A 87 -8.70 3.51 0.88
C TRP A 87 -9.02 4.12 2.23
N PHE A 88 -8.04 4.02 3.14
CA PHE A 88 -8.20 4.21 4.58
C PHE A 88 -9.08 3.16 5.24
N HIS A 89 -8.97 3.08 6.57
CA HIS A 89 -9.73 2.12 7.39
C HIS A 89 -11.24 2.38 7.36
N ASP A 90 -11.63 3.64 7.18
CA ASP A 90 -13.03 4.08 7.06
C ASP A 90 -13.53 4.10 5.60
N GLY A 91 -12.67 3.76 4.63
CA GLY A 91 -13.03 3.75 3.21
C GLY A 91 -13.30 5.13 2.60
N ARG A 92 -12.90 6.22 3.28
CA ARG A 92 -13.33 7.59 2.93
C ARG A 92 -12.76 8.13 1.61
N VAL A 93 -11.69 7.53 1.10
CA VAL A 93 -11.11 7.92 -0.20
C VAL A 93 -11.29 6.82 -1.22
N GLY A 94 -11.74 7.21 -2.41
CA GLY A 94 -11.97 6.32 -3.54
C GLY A 94 -10.67 5.78 -4.19
N THR A 95 -10.79 5.30 -5.42
CA THR A 95 -9.76 4.46 -6.10
C THR A 95 -8.46 5.17 -6.49
N ASN A 96 -8.38 6.50 -6.38
CA ASN A 96 -7.28 7.26 -6.94
C ASN A 96 -6.07 7.30 -6.01
N LEU A 97 -5.08 6.44 -6.30
CA LEU A 97 -3.77 6.42 -5.64
C LEU A 97 -3.06 7.77 -5.60
N ASN A 98 -3.31 8.67 -6.56
CA ASN A 98 -2.75 10.01 -6.56
C ASN A 98 -3.27 10.86 -5.40
N ASP A 99 -4.56 10.75 -5.09
CA ASP A 99 -5.22 11.52 -4.04
C ASP A 99 -4.75 11.04 -2.67
N ILE A 100 -4.61 9.73 -2.49
CA ILE A 100 -4.00 9.13 -1.30
C ILE A 100 -2.57 9.61 -1.10
N THR A 101 -1.77 9.57 -2.17
CA THR A 101 -0.37 10.02 -2.08
C THR A 101 -0.30 11.50 -1.70
N ARG A 102 -1.22 12.33 -2.23
CA ARG A 102 -1.30 13.75 -1.84
C ARG A 102 -1.64 13.89 -0.36
N GLU A 103 -2.70 13.22 0.11
CA GLU A 103 -3.15 13.29 1.50
C GLU A 103 -2.03 12.88 2.46
N MET A 104 -1.40 11.73 2.22
CA MET A 104 -0.26 11.25 3.05
C MET A 104 0.88 12.26 3.14
N LEU A 105 1.22 12.90 2.01
CA LEU A 105 2.30 13.90 1.97
C LEU A 105 1.91 15.18 2.73
N THR A 106 0.70 15.69 2.53
CA THR A 106 0.35 17.05 2.95
C THR A 106 -0.29 17.13 4.34
N GLU A 107 -0.86 16.04 4.87
CA GLU A 107 -1.51 16.09 6.17
C GLU A 107 -0.53 16.39 7.31
N THR A 108 -0.92 17.32 8.18
CA THR A 108 -0.05 17.93 9.20
C THR A 108 0.41 16.94 10.25
N TYR A 109 -0.42 15.95 10.56
CA TYR A 109 -0.09 14.89 11.52
C TYR A 109 0.60 13.70 10.86
N LEU A 110 0.75 13.65 9.53
CA LEU A 110 1.42 12.54 8.82
C LEU A 110 2.82 12.93 8.36
N MET A 111 2.96 13.56 7.18
CA MET A 111 4.26 13.98 6.64
C MET A 111 4.43 15.50 6.60
N ASN A 112 3.36 16.28 6.80
CA ASN A 112 3.38 17.73 6.92
C ASN A 112 4.17 18.46 5.81
N MET A 113 4.07 17.97 4.57
CA MET A 113 4.85 18.49 3.44
C MET A 113 4.15 19.66 2.75
N ASP A 114 4.83 20.80 2.71
CA ASP A 114 4.50 21.85 1.75
C ASP A 114 5.00 21.44 0.36
N MET A 115 4.07 21.17 -0.56
CA MET A 115 4.41 20.71 -1.90
C MET A 115 5.23 21.73 -2.71
N ARG A 116 5.18 23.04 -2.42
CA ARG A 116 6.06 24.03 -3.08
C ARG A 116 7.50 23.80 -2.67
N ILE A 117 7.74 23.50 -1.39
CA ILE A 117 9.07 23.16 -0.89
C ILE A 117 9.53 21.80 -1.46
N MET A 118 8.63 20.81 -1.52
CA MET A 118 8.92 19.47 -2.02
C MET A 118 9.57 19.49 -3.41
N GLN A 119 8.96 20.17 -4.39
CA GLN A 119 9.50 20.21 -5.75
C GLN A 119 10.87 20.89 -5.81
N GLU A 120 11.08 21.96 -5.04
CA GLU A 120 12.36 22.68 -5.05
C GLU A 120 13.45 21.82 -4.41
N ARG A 121 13.17 21.12 -3.30
CA ARG A 121 14.09 20.13 -2.71
C ARG A 121 14.53 19.07 -3.72
N LEU A 122 13.60 18.55 -4.52
CA LEU A 122 13.90 17.53 -5.53
C LEU A 122 14.70 18.09 -6.71
N LYS A 123 14.48 19.35 -7.10
CA LYS A 123 15.28 20.01 -8.15
C LYS A 123 16.74 20.27 -7.74
N GLN A 124 17.03 20.36 -6.45
CA GLN A 124 18.41 20.48 -5.95
C GLN A 124 19.20 19.17 -6.03
N ASP A 125 18.56 18.04 -6.33
CA ASP A 125 19.22 16.73 -6.48
C ASP A 125 19.36 16.37 -7.97
N PRO A 126 20.58 16.40 -8.54
CA PRO A 126 20.78 16.13 -9.96
C PRO A 126 20.38 14.71 -10.36
N VAL A 127 20.38 13.76 -9.41
CA VAL A 127 19.92 12.40 -9.68
C VAL A 127 18.41 12.38 -9.84
N TYR A 128 17.65 13.14 -9.05
CA TYR A 128 16.22 13.28 -9.27
C TYR A 128 15.94 13.93 -10.62
N VAL A 129 16.57 15.06 -10.94
CA VAL A 129 16.37 15.72 -12.24
C VAL A 129 16.56 14.74 -13.41
N LYS A 130 17.62 13.91 -13.36
CA LYS A 130 17.85 12.85 -14.34
C LYS A 130 16.72 11.80 -14.34
N MET A 131 16.35 11.26 -13.19
CA MET A 131 15.33 10.21 -13.08
C MET A 131 13.94 10.70 -13.51
N PHE A 132 13.54 11.94 -13.20
CA PHE A 132 12.28 12.52 -13.67
C PHE A 132 12.26 12.67 -15.19
N LYS A 133 13.38 13.11 -15.81
CA LYS A 133 13.52 13.16 -17.26
C LYS A 133 13.43 11.77 -17.89
N GLU A 134 14.14 10.78 -17.35
CA GLU A 134 14.10 9.39 -17.84
C GLU A 134 12.73 8.74 -17.70
N ALA A 135 11.99 9.06 -16.64
CA ALA A 135 10.62 8.62 -16.41
C ALA A 135 9.58 9.34 -17.30
N GLY A 136 10.01 10.31 -18.12
CA GLY A 136 9.14 11.07 -19.03
C GLY A 136 8.30 12.16 -18.35
N TYR A 137 8.70 12.61 -17.17
CA TYR A 137 8.02 13.68 -16.43
C TYR A 137 8.63 15.07 -16.63
N GLY A 138 9.83 15.15 -17.23
CA GLY A 138 10.56 16.41 -17.36
C GLY A 138 11.27 16.77 -16.05
N GLU A 139 11.10 17.99 -15.57
CA GLU A 139 11.65 18.41 -14.27
C GLU A 139 10.82 17.89 -13.08
N PRO A 140 11.41 17.75 -11.88
CA PRO A 140 10.68 17.40 -10.67
C PRO A 140 9.51 18.34 -10.41
N SER A 141 8.33 17.76 -10.18
CA SER A 141 7.10 18.50 -9.88
C SER A 141 6.17 17.71 -8.96
N ASN A 142 5.27 18.42 -8.29
CA ASN A 142 4.29 17.83 -7.37
C ASN A 142 3.38 16.81 -8.06
N GLY A 143 2.99 17.08 -9.31
CA GLY A 143 2.19 16.16 -10.10
C GLY A 143 2.94 14.88 -10.45
N ALA A 144 4.24 14.99 -10.75
CA ALA A 144 5.06 13.84 -11.11
C ALA A 144 5.39 12.95 -9.90
N VAL A 145 5.70 13.53 -8.73
CA VAL A 145 5.90 12.76 -7.47
C VAL A 145 4.69 11.89 -7.16
N ARG A 146 3.49 12.48 -7.17
CA ARG A 146 2.22 11.78 -6.88
C ARG A 146 1.84 10.73 -7.93
N LYS A 147 2.49 10.71 -9.10
CA LYS A 147 2.30 9.67 -10.12
C LYS A 147 3.37 8.58 -10.03
N ALA A 148 4.60 8.95 -9.69
CA ALA A 148 5.73 8.02 -9.58
C ALA A 148 5.57 7.07 -8.38
N ILE A 149 5.20 7.58 -7.20
CA ILE A 149 5.01 6.74 -5.99
C ILE A 149 3.99 5.62 -6.22
N PRO A 150 2.77 5.89 -6.74
CA PRO A 150 1.83 4.83 -7.11
C PRO A 150 2.38 3.80 -8.09
N GLU A 151 3.26 4.20 -9.01
CA GLU A 151 3.88 3.26 -9.95
C GLU A 151 4.79 2.25 -9.24
N TYR A 152 5.52 2.70 -8.21
CA TYR A 152 6.25 1.79 -7.32
C TYR A 152 5.30 0.89 -6.52
N MET A 153 4.20 1.42 -6.00
CA MET A 153 3.22 0.62 -5.24
C MET A 153 2.61 -0.51 -6.08
N LYS A 154 2.46 -0.34 -7.40
CA LYS A 154 2.05 -1.43 -8.32
C LYS A 154 3.03 -2.60 -8.36
N THR A 155 4.27 -2.43 -7.92
CA THR A 155 5.25 -3.52 -7.81
C THR A 155 5.07 -4.34 -6.53
N LEU A 156 4.37 -3.80 -5.53
CA LEU A 156 4.16 -4.41 -4.22
C LEU A 156 3.01 -5.41 -4.27
N ILE A 157 3.16 -6.45 -5.09
CA ILE A 157 2.14 -7.48 -5.30
C ILE A 157 2.61 -8.78 -4.65
N SER A 158 1.80 -9.33 -3.75
CA SER A 158 1.99 -10.70 -3.25
C SER A 158 1.64 -11.68 -4.37
N LYS A 159 2.59 -12.57 -4.68
CA LYS A 159 2.42 -13.63 -5.67
C LYS A 159 2.98 -14.92 -5.10
N ASN A 160 2.50 -16.03 -5.65
CA ASN A 160 3.03 -17.37 -5.37
C ASN A 160 2.87 -17.80 -3.90
N SER A 161 1.86 -17.30 -3.20
CA SER A 161 1.52 -17.85 -1.89
C SER A 161 1.18 -19.35 -2.00
N PRO A 162 1.22 -20.13 -0.91
CA PRO A 162 0.75 -21.51 -0.93
C PRO A 162 -0.69 -21.64 -1.42
N PHE A 163 -1.52 -20.62 -1.20
CA PHE A 163 -2.86 -20.53 -1.77
C PHE A 163 -2.79 -20.41 -3.31
N ASP A 164 -2.07 -19.41 -3.83
CA ASP A 164 -1.97 -19.16 -5.28
C ASP A 164 -1.39 -20.33 -6.08
N THR A 165 -0.45 -21.06 -5.47
CA THR A 165 0.26 -22.17 -6.12
C THR A 165 -0.40 -23.53 -5.92
N GLY A 166 -1.51 -23.59 -5.16
CA GLY A 166 -2.16 -24.86 -4.79
C GLY A 166 -1.35 -25.73 -3.82
N LYS A 167 -0.30 -25.18 -3.20
CA LYS A 167 0.62 -25.87 -2.29
C LYS A 167 0.26 -25.69 -0.81
N MET A 168 -1.01 -25.39 -0.51
CA MET A 168 -1.49 -25.30 0.87
C MET A 168 -1.25 -26.60 1.64
N SER A 169 -0.83 -26.47 2.90
CA SER A 169 -0.73 -27.61 3.82
C SER A 169 -2.11 -28.23 4.10
N ALA A 170 -2.13 -29.46 4.61
CA ALA A 170 -3.39 -30.11 4.99
C ALA A 170 -4.18 -29.30 6.03
N ALA A 171 -3.49 -28.67 6.99
CA ALA A 171 -4.12 -27.78 7.97
C ALA A 171 -4.72 -26.53 7.32
N ALA A 172 -3.99 -25.89 6.39
CA ALA A 172 -4.48 -24.72 5.66
C ALA A 172 -5.71 -25.06 4.81
N LYS A 173 -5.75 -26.22 4.15
CA LYS A 173 -6.93 -26.70 3.42
C LYS A 173 -8.14 -26.85 4.33
N ARG A 174 -8.00 -27.48 5.50
CA ARG A 174 -9.09 -27.57 6.49
C ARG A 174 -9.57 -26.20 6.96
N GLY A 175 -8.64 -25.26 7.21
CA GLY A 175 -8.97 -23.88 7.58
C GLY A 175 -9.73 -23.16 6.48
N PHE A 176 -9.35 -23.36 5.22
CA PHE A 176 -10.04 -22.75 4.07
C PHE A 176 -11.47 -23.27 3.91
N GLU A 177 -11.73 -24.55 4.14
CA GLU A 177 -13.10 -25.11 4.14
C GLU A 177 -13.99 -24.46 5.22
N LEU A 178 -13.45 -24.18 6.42
CA LEU A 178 -14.17 -23.43 7.44
C LEU A 178 -14.46 -21.99 6.98
N PHE A 179 -13.43 -21.32 6.46
CA PHE A 179 -13.46 -19.94 6.01
C PHE A 179 -14.53 -19.69 4.94
N LYS A 180 -14.62 -20.57 3.93
CA LYS A 180 -15.61 -20.44 2.85
C LYS A 180 -17.01 -20.97 3.20
N GLY A 181 -17.11 -21.78 4.25
CA GLY A 181 -18.34 -22.44 4.66
C GLY A 181 -18.88 -21.89 5.97
N LYS A 182 -18.98 -22.76 6.98
CA LYS A 182 -19.74 -22.51 8.21
C LYS A 182 -19.22 -21.36 9.09
N ALA A 183 -17.97 -20.90 8.91
CA ALA A 183 -17.46 -19.75 9.67
C ALA A 183 -17.92 -18.40 9.08
N GLY A 184 -18.50 -18.39 7.86
CA GLY A 184 -19.06 -17.19 7.25
C GLY A 184 -18.04 -16.12 6.82
N CYS A 185 -16.72 -16.39 6.93
CA CYS A 185 -15.68 -15.39 6.66
C CYS A 185 -15.74 -14.86 5.22
N SER A 186 -16.03 -15.73 4.25
CA SER A 186 -16.14 -15.41 2.83
C SER A 186 -17.29 -14.47 2.47
N GLN A 187 -18.22 -14.18 3.40
CA GLN A 187 -19.30 -13.22 3.16
C GLN A 187 -18.74 -11.81 2.90
N CYS A 188 -17.68 -11.42 3.62
CA CYS A 188 -16.99 -10.14 3.42
C CYS A 188 -15.54 -10.33 2.92
N HIS A 189 -14.91 -11.48 3.18
CA HIS A 189 -13.52 -11.74 2.79
C HIS A 189 -13.43 -12.72 1.61
N ASN A 190 -13.72 -12.22 0.41
CA ASN A 190 -13.72 -13.01 -0.82
C ASN A 190 -12.92 -12.33 -1.94
N GLY A 191 -12.94 -12.92 -3.13
CA GLY A 191 -12.22 -12.45 -4.29
C GLY A 191 -10.71 -12.67 -4.19
N PRO A 192 -9.96 -12.20 -5.19
CA PRO A 192 -8.50 -12.31 -5.21
C PRO A 192 -7.76 -11.58 -4.09
N LEU A 193 -8.43 -10.65 -3.39
CA LEU A 193 -7.87 -9.90 -2.27
C LEU A 193 -8.32 -10.42 -0.91
N PHE A 194 -9.17 -11.47 -0.85
CA PHE A 194 -9.84 -11.88 0.39
C PHE A 194 -10.54 -10.69 1.08
N SER A 195 -11.19 -9.85 0.27
CA SER A 195 -11.99 -8.71 0.65
C SER A 195 -12.99 -8.39 -0.48
N ASP A 196 -14.24 -8.19 -0.10
CA ASP A 196 -15.30 -7.67 -0.97
C ASP A 196 -15.16 -6.15 -1.24
N GLN A 197 -14.17 -5.53 -0.60
CA GLN A 197 -13.78 -4.12 -0.71
C GLN A 197 -14.87 -3.13 -0.26
N LYS A 198 -15.78 -3.56 0.62
CA LYS A 198 -16.83 -2.72 1.19
C LYS A 198 -16.56 -2.39 2.65
N ALA A 199 -17.14 -1.28 3.11
CA ALA A 199 -17.20 -0.95 4.52
C ALA A 199 -18.29 -1.80 5.20
N HIS A 200 -17.95 -2.35 6.36
CA HIS A 200 -18.85 -3.16 7.18
C HIS A 200 -18.76 -2.71 8.63
N ASN A 201 -19.88 -2.78 9.36
CA ASN A 201 -19.84 -2.69 10.81
C ASN A 201 -19.47 -4.06 11.37
N THR A 202 -18.26 -4.19 11.89
CA THR A 202 -17.73 -5.45 12.40
C THR A 202 -18.11 -5.74 13.84
N GLY A 203 -18.67 -4.76 14.56
CA GLY A 203 -18.99 -4.89 15.99
C GLY A 203 -17.78 -5.15 16.89
N VAL A 204 -16.55 -4.93 16.38
CA VAL A 204 -15.33 -5.09 17.16
C VAL A 204 -15.29 -4.00 18.23
N PRO A 205 -15.20 -4.37 19.52
CA PRO A 205 -15.14 -3.38 20.59
C PRO A 205 -13.85 -2.58 20.56
N GLU A 206 -13.88 -1.40 21.15
CA GLU A 206 -12.68 -0.59 21.37
C GLU A 206 -11.71 -1.30 22.33
N ASN A 207 -10.42 -1.29 22.01
CA ASN A 207 -9.40 -1.82 22.89
C ASN A 207 -8.89 -0.70 23.79
N THR A 208 -9.37 -0.66 25.03
CA THR A 208 -9.02 0.39 26.00
C THR A 208 -7.54 0.41 26.35
N GLU A 209 -6.80 -0.71 26.26
CA GLU A 209 -5.36 -0.74 26.56
C GLU A 209 -4.51 0.08 25.59
N ILE A 210 -5.04 0.39 24.40
CA ILE A 210 -4.36 1.18 23.38
C ILE A 210 -4.70 2.67 23.51
N PHE A 211 -5.88 3.00 24.04
CA PHE A 211 -6.44 4.37 24.05
C PHE A 211 -6.47 5.03 25.44
N THR A 212 -5.92 4.37 26.47
CA THR A 212 -5.68 4.93 27.81
C THR A 212 -4.28 5.48 27.96
#